data_AF-A0ABF7Q127-F1
#
_entry.id   AF-A0ABF7Q127-F1
#
_cell.length_a   1.000
_cell.length_b   1.000
_cell.length_c   1.000
_cell.angle_alpha   90.00
_cell.angle_beta   90.00
_cell.angle_gamma   90.00
#
_symmetry.space_group_name_H-M   'P 1'
#
loop_
_entity.id
_entity.type
_entity.pdbx_description
1 polymer ?
#
loop_
_entity_poly.entity_id
_entity_poly.type
_entity_poly.pdbx_seq_one_letter_code
_entity_poly.pdbx_strand_id
1 'polypeptide(L)'
;MLRRAVSGMRMAVNLRVSDFLGIALRELDDSRMMLVLVHRDPSLTIPLCVDDDPSEIAAAWAMWSETFALPQLQDTHREAAPRRRRRNAIRDRRPRFLMRRRVGHLLNPASIYRGEREIIARN
;
A
#
# COMPACT_ATOMS: atom_id res chain seq x y z
N MET A 1 -0.87 -7.65 -10.09
CA MET A 1 0.01 -6.81 -9.24
C MET A 1 -0.76 -5.56 -8.83
N LEU A 2 -1.10 -5.40 -7.56
CA LEU A 2 -1.75 -4.20 -7.02
C LEU A 2 -0.69 -3.13 -6.75
N ARG A 3 -0.84 -1.94 -7.34
CA ARG A 3 0.03 -0.79 -7.08
C ARG A 3 -0.68 0.19 -6.17
N ARG A 4 -0.03 0.62 -5.10
CA ARG A 4 -0.57 1.64 -4.19
C ARG A 4 0.50 2.57 -3.68
N ALA A 5 0.11 3.73 -3.18
CA ALA A 5 0.98 4.63 -2.44
C ALA A 5 0.60 4.61 -0.96
N VAL A 6 1.57 4.33 -0.08
CA VAL A 6 1.39 4.43 1.37
C VAL A 6 2.31 5.51 1.87
N SER A 7 1.75 6.63 2.37
CA SER A 7 2.53 7.77 2.87
C SER A 7 3.57 8.28 1.85
N GLY A 8 3.21 8.33 0.57
CA GLY A 8 4.08 8.76 -0.53
C GLY A 8 5.03 7.69 -1.08
N MET A 9 5.12 6.52 -0.43
CA MET A 9 5.91 5.40 -0.93
C MET A 9 5.09 4.52 -1.85
N ARG A 10 5.49 4.43 -3.14
CA ARG A 10 4.90 3.50 -4.09
C ARG A 10 5.29 2.07 -3.73
N MET A 11 4.28 1.22 -3.58
CA MET A 11 4.43 -0.20 -3.29
C MET A 11 3.69 -1.00 -4.35
N ALA A 12 4.21 -2.18 -4.65
CA ALA A 12 3.51 -3.15 -5.46
C ALA A 12 3.41 -4.47 -4.70
N VAL A 13 2.20 -5.00 -4.62
CA VAL A 13 1.89 -6.24 -3.90
C VAL A 13 1.29 -7.22 -4.90
N ASN A 14 1.80 -8.45 -4.89
CA ASN A 14 1.20 -9.54 -5.64
C ASN A 14 0.22 -10.25 -4.70
N LEU A 15 -1.07 -10.07 -4.96
CA LEU A 15 -2.16 -10.76 -4.27
C LEU A 15 -2.77 -11.77 -5.23
N ARG A 16 -3.13 -12.94 -4.73
CA ARG A 16 -3.94 -13.92 -5.45
C ARG A 16 -5.42 -13.60 -5.23
N VAL A 17 -6.28 -14.00 -6.16
CA VAL A 17 -7.73 -13.88 -6.00
C VAL A 17 -8.21 -14.66 -4.76
N SER A 18 -7.58 -15.79 -4.46
CA SER A 18 -7.85 -16.59 -3.25
C SER A 18 -7.49 -15.91 -1.93
N ASP A 19 -6.75 -14.81 -1.94
CA ASP A 19 -6.40 -14.06 -0.72
C ASP A 19 -7.57 -13.16 -0.27
N PHE A 20 -8.58 -12.97 -1.11
CA PHE A 20 -9.78 -12.21 -0.82
C PHE A 20 -10.83 -13.10 -0.16
N LEU A 21 -11.61 -12.51 0.74
CA LEU A 21 -12.66 -13.19 1.49
C LEU A 21 -13.92 -13.40 0.65
N GLY A 22 -14.19 -12.47 -0.28
CA GLY A 22 -15.39 -12.47 -1.09
C GLY A 22 -15.65 -11.13 -1.75
N ILE A 23 -16.81 -10.99 -2.39
CA ILE A 23 -17.27 -9.75 -2.99
C ILE A 23 -18.44 -9.23 -2.17
N ALA A 24 -18.38 -7.95 -1.78
CA ALA A 24 -19.41 -7.33 -0.99
C ALA A 24 -19.98 -6.08 -1.65
N LEU A 25 -21.23 -5.79 -1.30
CA LEU A 25 -21.92 -4.56 -1.65
C LEU A 25 -21.74 -3.53 -0.53
N ARG A 26 -21.38 -2.31 -0.90
CA ARG A 26 -21.20 -1.17 0.01
C ARG A 26 -22.06 -0.01 -0.46
N GLU A 27 -22.90 0.52 0.41
CA GLU A 27 -23.60 1.78 0.17
C GLU A 27 -22.60 2.93 0.22
N LEU A 28 -22.62 3.79 -0.81
CA LEU A 28 -21.76 4.97 -0.89
C LEU A 28 -22.55 6.23 -0.48
N ASP A 29 -23.72 6.42 -1.07
CA ASP A 29 -24.69 7.49 -0.80
C ASP A 29 -26.13 6.93 -0.95
N ASP A 30 -27.16 7.76 -0.75
CA ASP A 30 -28.59 7.36 -0.76
C ASP A 30 -29.07 6.58 -2.00
N SER A 31 -28.35 6.64 -3.12
CA SER A 31 -28.73 5.94 -4.35
C SER A 31 -27.60 5.14 -4.98
N ARG A 32 -26.34 5.34 -4.54
CA ARG A 32 -25.18 4.72 -5.18
C ARG A 32 -24.63 3.59 -4.32
N MET A 33 -24.47 2.45 -4.95
CA MET A 33 -23.88 1.26 -4.36
C MET A 33 -22.56 0.95 -5.04
N MET A 34 -21.63 0.34 -4.31
CA MET A 34 -20.28 0.00 -4.76
C MET A 34 -20.04 -1.48 -4.50
N LEU A 35 -19.56 -2.20 -5.52
CA LEU A 35 -19.02 -3.55 -5.31
C LEU A 35 -17.55 -3.46 -4.95
N VAL A 36 -17.17 -4.23 -3.93
CA VAL A 36 -15.79 -4.30 -3.43
C VAL A 36 -15.33 -5.75 -3.33
N LEU A 37 -14.09 -5.99 -3.73
CA LEU A 37 -13.37 -7.24 -3.48
C LEU A 37 -12.73 -7.16 -2.09
N VAL A 38 -13.30 -7.89 -1.14
CA VAL A 38 -12.99 -7.75 0.29
C VAL A 38 -11.75 -8.54 0.65
N HIS A 39 -10.76 -7.87 1.25
CA HIS A 39 -9.59 -8.52 1.81
C HIS A 39 -9.62 -8.45 3.34
N ARG A 40 -8.99 -9.42 4.03
CA ARG A 40 -8.91 -9.43 5.50
C ARG A 40 -8.24 -8.17 6.09
N ASP A 41 -7.25 -7.64 5.38
CA ASP A 41 -6.68 -6.31 5.60
C ASP A 41 -7.51 -5.28 4.83
N PRO A 42 -8.26 -4.38 5.50
CA PRO A 42 -9.09 -3.39 4.83
C PRO A 42 -8.32 -2.43 3.92
N SER A 43 -7.02 -2.26 4.13
CA SER A 43 -6.17 -1.44 3.27
C SER A 43 -5.85 -2.08 1.91
N LEU A 44 -6.24 -3.35 1.73
CA LEU A 44 -6.08 -4.13 0.50
C LEU A 44 -7.42 -4.49 -0.15
N THR A 45 -8.56 -4.04 0.40
CA THR A 45 -9.87 -4.13 -0.26
C THR A 45 -9.88 -3.25 -1.51
N ILE A 46 -10.44 -3.76 -2.61
CA ILE A 46 -10.37 -3.12 -3.94
C ILE A 46 -11.79 -2.83 -4.44
N PRO A 47 -12.11 -1.59 -4.87
CA PRO A 47 -13.39 -1.30 -5.53
C PRO A 47 -13.43 -1.91 -6.93
N LEU A 48 -14.54 -2.57 -7.28
CA LEU A 48 -14.78 -3.20 -8.59
C LEU A 48 -15.59 -2.28 -9.50
N CYS A 49 -16.75 -1.80 -9.02
CA CYS A 49 -17.60 -0.86 -9.75
C CYS A 49 -18.50 -0.08 -8.77
N VAL A 50 -19.13 0.98 -9.29
CA VAL A 50 -20.15 1.79 -8.62
C VAL A 50 -21.32 1.93 -9.57
N ASP A 51 -22.53 1.73 -9.06
CA ASP A 51 -23.77 1.83 -9.83
C ASP A 51 -24.89 2.40 -8.95
N ASP A 52 -25.88 3.05 -9.54
CA ASP A 52 -27.10 3.51 -8.86
C ASP A 52 -28.33 2.64 -9.15
N ASP A 53 -28.26 1.72 -10.12
CA ASP A 53 -29.31 0.74 -10.37
C ASP A 53 -29.09 -0.54 -9.51
N PRO A 54 -30.01 -0.86 -8.58
CA PRO A 54 -29.91 -2.05 -7.74
C PRO A 54 -29.90 -3.36 -8.53
N SER A 55 -30.54 -3.39 -9.70
CA SER A 55 -30.63 -4.59 -10.54
C SER A 55 -29.32 -4.85 -11.28
N GLU A 56 -28.72 -3.81 -11.85
CA GLU A 56 -27.41 -3.88 -12.52
C GLU A 56 -26.31 -4.25 -11.51
N ILE A 57 -26.33 -3.66 -10.32
CA ILE A 57 -25.32 -3.98 -9.31
C ILE A 57 -25.47 -5.41 -8.75
N ALA A 58 -26.69 -5.91 -8.62
CA ALA A 58 -26.94 -7.30 -8.24
C ALA A 58 -26.45 -8.28 -9.33
N ALA A 59 -26.68 -7.97 -10.60
CA ALA A 59 -26.18 -8.77 -11.72
C ALA A 59 -24.65 -8.77 -11.77
N ALA A 60 -24.02 -7.61 -11.60
CA ALA A 60 -22.57 -7.48 -11.50
C ALA A 60 -22.01 -8.26 -10.30
N TRP A 61 -22.72 -8.27 -9.16
CA TRP A 61 -22.30 -9.01 -7.97
C TRP A 61 -22.27 -10.53 -8.22
N ALA A 62 -23.29 -11.07 -8.89
CA ALA A 62 -23.33 -12.48 -9.27
C ALA A 62 -22.22 -12.83 -10.26
N MET A 63 -22.07 -12.02 -11.32
CA MET A 63 -21.05 -12.21 -12.35
C MET A 63 -19.63 -12.23 -11.78
N TRP A 64 -19.29 -11.28 -10.90
CA TRP A 64 -17.97 -11.24 -10.28
C TRP A 64 -17.73 -12.40 -9.31
N SER A 65 -18.76 -12.81 -8.58
CA SER A 65 -18.72 -13.96 -7.66
C SER A 65 -18.40 -15.25 -8.40
N GLU A 66 -19.08 -15.48 -9.53
CA GLU A 66 -18.82 -16.63 -10.40
C GLU A 66 -17.41 -16.56 -11.02
N THR A 67 -17.06 -15.42 -11.61
CA THR A 67 -15.78 -15.23 -12.32
C THR A 67 -14.57 -15.50 -11.43
N PHE A 68 -14.63 -15.09 -10.17
CA PHE A 68 -13.53 -15.28 -9.22
C PHE A 68 -13.68 -16.51 -8.34
N ALA A 69 -14.77 -17.26 -8.45
CA ALA A 69 -15.13 -18.36 -7.56
C ALA A 69 -15.06 -17.95 -6.07
N LEU A 70 -15.60 -16.77 -5.77
CA LEU A 70 -15.60 -16.17 -4.42
C LEU A 70 -17.03 -15.95 -3.93
N PRO A 71 -17.31 -16.09 -2.63
CA PRO A 71 -18.66 -15.91 -2.10
C PRO A 71 -19.12 -14.45 -2.17
N GLN A 72 -20.43 -14.26 -2.30
CA GLN A 72 -21.09 -13.00 -2.04
C GLN A 72 -21.20 -12.77 -0.53
N LEU A 73 -20.73 -11.61 -0.06
CA LEU A 73 -20.69 -11.24 1.35
C LEU A 73 -21.48 -9.96 1.60
N GLN A 74 -22.15 -9.86 2.74
CA GLN A 74 -22.61 -8.56 3.22
C GLN A 74 -21.40 -7.78 3.76
N ASP A 75 -21.27 -6.49 3.41
CA ASP A 75 -20.11 -5.72 3.87
C ASP A 75 -20.19 -5.50 5.38
N THR A 76 -19.16 -5.97 6.08
CA THR A 76 -18.95 -5.65 7.50
C THR A 76 -18.01 -4.48 7.56
N HIS A 77 -18.51 -3.30 7.14
CA HIS A 77 -17.71 -2.09 6.91
C HIS A 77 -16.65 -1.88 8.01
N ARG A 78 -15.39 -2.19 7.67
CA ARG A 78 -14.22 -1.94 8.52
C ARG A 78 -13.36 -0.91 7.83
N GLU A 79 -13.29 0.28 8.39
CA GLU A 79 -12.35 1.28 7.92
C GLU A 79 -10.91 0.80 8.14
N ALA A 80 -10.05 1.09 7.17
CA ALA A 80 -8.63 0.86 7.33
C ALA A 80 -8.12 1.76 8.47
N ALA A 81 -7.84 1.15 9.63
CA ALA A 81 -7.33 1.89 10.77
C ALA A 81 -6.08 2.69 10.33
N PRO A 82 -5.99 3.99 10.65
CA PRO A 82 -4.81 4.77 10.34
C PRO A 82 -3.62 4.08 11.01
N ARG A 83 -2.68 3.59 10.20
CA ARG A 83 -1.56 2.80 10.71
C ARG A 83 -0.79 3.65 11.72
N ARG A 84 -0.95 3.32 13.01
CA ARG A 84 -0.24 3.98 14.11
C ARG A 84 1.24 3.97 13.74
N ARG A 85 1.84 5.16 13.62
CA ARG A 85 3.27 5.34 13.31
C ARG A 85 4.03 4.48 14.33
N ARG A 86 4.44 3.27 13.94
CA ARG A 86 5.26 2.42 14.81
C ARG A 86 6.43 3.30 15.20
N ARG A 87 6.69 3.46 16.50
CA ARG A 87 7.86 4.21 16.97
C ARG A 87 9.02 3.67 16.14
N ASN A 88 9.69 4.55 15.39
CA ASN A 88 10.80 4.15 14.54
C ASN A 88 11.71 3.28 15.41
N ALA A 89 11.94 2.02 15.05
CA ALA A 89 12.82 1.15 15.84
C ALA A 89 14.25 1.73 15.93
N ILE A 90 14.57 2.61 14.99
CA ILE A 90 15.84 3.35 14.89
C ILE A 90 15.77 4.67 15.67
N ARG A 91 14.64 5.04 16.29
CA ARG A 91 14.51 6.30 17.05
C ARG A 91 15.54 6.37 18.18
N ASP A 92 15.78 5.26 18.85
CA ASP A 92 16.75 5.19 19.94
C ASP A 92 18.19 5.10 19.41
N ARG A 93 18.37 4.68 18.14
CA ARG A 93 19.66 4.64 17.45
C ARG A 93 20.01 5.94 16.73
N ARG A 94 19.05 6.85 16.53
CA ARG A 94 19.25 8.10 15.80
C ARG A 94 19.60 9.24 16.77
N PRO A 95 20.81 9.81 16.69
CA PRO A 95 21.18 10.95 17.51
C PRO A 95 20.21 12.11 17.27
N ARG A 96 19.53 12.58 18.33
CA ARG A 96 18.53 13.65 18.25
C ARG A 96 19.13 15.05 18.17
N PHE A 97 20.36 15.19 18.67
CA PHE A 97 21.12 16.42 18.70
C PHE A 97 22.57 16.10 18.35
N LEU A 98 22.99 16.40 17.13
CA LEU A 98 24.40 16.40 16.76
C LEU A 98 25.02 17.70 17.29
N MET A 99 25.23 17.79 18.61
CA MET A 99 25.76 19.00 19.27
C MET A 99 27.23 19.31 18.95
N ARG A 100 27.85 18.58 18.03
CA ARG A 100 29.17 18.92 17.49
C ARG A 100 29.26 18.42 16.06
N ARG A 101 29.13 19.31 15.08
CA ARG A 101 29.81 19.10 13.80
C ARG A 101 31.31 19.25 14.07
N ARG A 102 31.95 18.21 14.61
CA ARG A 102 33.39 18.07 14.48
C ARG A 102 33.63 17.60 13.05
N VAL A 103 34.45 18.33 12.29
CA VAL A 103 34.98 17.80 11.03
C VAL A 103 35.67 16.49 11.39
N GLY A 104 35.25 15.38 10.77
CA GLY A 104 35.91 14.10 10.97
C GLY A 104 37.37 14.26 10.55
N HIS A 105 38.30 13.94 11.45
CA HIS A 105 39.71 13.83 11.10
C HIS A 105 39.90 12.45 10.47
N LEU A 106 40.61 12.38 9.33
CA LEU A 106 40.92 11.10 8.72
C LEU A 106 41.80 10.29 9.69
N LEU A 107 41.47 9.02 9.94
CA LEU A 107 42.31 8.17 10.80
C LEU A 107 43.70 7.94 10.19
N ASN A 108 43.82 8.11 8.87
CA ASN A 108 45.04 8.02 8.07
C ASN A 108 45.13 9.24 7.13
N PRO A 109 46.32 9.66 6.67
CA PRO A 109 46.42 10.66 5.60
C PRO A 109 45.58 10.24 4.38
N ALA A 110 44.95 11.22 3.71
CA ALA A 110 44.12 10.97 2.55
C ALA A 110 44.91 10.18 1.50
N SER A 111 44.43 9.00 1.13
CA SER A 111 44.98 8.24 0.03
C SER A 111 44.62 8.93 -1.29
N ILE A 112 45.56 9.72 -1.81
CA ILE A 112 45.44 10.39 -3.10
C ILE A 112 45.97 9.41 -4.16
N TYR A 113 45.08 8.63 -4.74
CA TYR A 113 45.42 7.76 -5.87
C TYR A 113 45.53 8.60 -7.14
N ARG A 114 46.74 8.68 -7.73
CA ARG A 114 46.97 9.35 -9.02
C ARG A 114 46.89 8.34 -10.15
N GLY A 115 46.12 8.66 -11.20
CA GLY A 115 46.03 7.87 -12.42
C GLY A 115 44.85 6.89 -12.50
N GLU A 116 43.98 6.85 -11.49
CA GLU A 116 42.74 6.08 -11.57
C GLU A 116 41.70 6.80 -12.43
N ARG A 117 40.90 6.03 -13.19
CA ARG A 117 39.77 6.58 -13.96
C ARG A 117 38.63 6.91 -13.01
N GLU A 118 38.24 8.17 -12.99
CA GLU A 118 37.06 8.64 -12.26
C GLU A 118 35.80 7.90 -12.73
N ILE A 119 35.10 7.24 -11.81
CA ILE A 119 33.83 6.57 -12.09
C ILE A 119 32.73 7.63 -11.99
N ILE A 120 32.35 8.20 -13.13
CA ILE A 120 31.23 9.15 -13.23
C ILE A 120 29.96 8.36 -13.56
N ALA A 121 28.98 8.36 -12.65
CA ALA A 121 27.63 7.92 -12.97
C ALA A 121 26.98 8.95 -13.89
N ARG A 122 26.86 8.63 -15.18
CA ARG A 122 26.02 9.39 -16.11
C ARG A 122 24.65 8.73 -16.17
N ASN A 123 23.61 9.56 -16.12
CA ASN A 123 22.19 9.19 -16.14
C ASN A 123 21.85 8.23 -17.29
#